data_AF-A0A533V7F3-F1
#
_entry.id   AF-A0A533V7F3-F1
#
_cell.length_a   1.000
_cell.length_b   1.000
_cell.length_c   1.000
_cell.angle_alpha   90.00
_cell.angle_beta   90.00
_cell.angle_gamma   90.00
#
_symmetry.space_group_name_H-M   'P 1'
#
loop_
_entity.id
_entity.type
_entity.pdbx_description
1 polymer ?
#
loop_
_entity_poly.entity_id
_entity_poly.type
_entity_poly.pdbx_seq_one_letter_code
_entity_poly.pdbx_strand_id
1 'polypeptide(L)'
;LPSLTTVYDVIYENLIKGSHNVLILEYDNDANFFLEPKEAFSNLLLTEGSQKRDVINESTFAIVASRIGSKDQGIIAGKLSSLVNANFGKPPHTIIIPGKLHFTEYDAIKTFAKCLDEPLDNSSKIQKISQQMILKYIPKARMALEEVRRLFKDDKAMQPVIENARLYLDDAEKFQNQGREELAVLSIGYAEGLIDALCLSKGIDPWTQSL
;
A
#
# COMPACT_ATOMS: atom_id res chain seq x y z
N LEU A 1 -12.12 8.75 -17.34
CA LEU A 1 -12.30 8.82 -15.87
C LEU A 1 -10.94 8.65 -15.23
N PRO A 2 -10.55 9.45 -14.22
CA PRO A 2 -9.34 9.16 -13.45
C PRO A 2 -9.43 7.70 -12.99
N SER A 3 -8.39 6.92 -13.25
CA SER A 3 -8.39 5.49 -12.91
C SER A 3 -8.63 5.34 -11.41
N LEU A 4 -9.42 4.33 -11.00
CA LEU A 4 -9.56 3.91 -9.60
C LEU A 4 -8.22 3.79 -8.87
N THR A 5 -7.15 3.47 -9.61
CA THR A 5 -5.76 3.50 -9.16
C THR A 5 -5.32 4.85 -8.58
N THR A 6 -5.71 5.97 -9.20
CA THR A 6 -5.37 7.32 -8.70
C THR A 6 -6.03 7.59 -7.35
N VAL A 7 -7.30 7.18 -7.20
CA VAL A 7 -8.00 7.32 -5.91
C VAL A 7 -7.30 6.49 -4.83
N TYR A 8 -6.92 5.25 -5.18
CA TYR A 8 -6.16 4.37 -4.30
C TYR A 8 -4.80 4.95 -3.90
N ASP A 9 -4.03 5.48 -4.85
CA ASP A 9 -2.72 6.09 -4.58
C ASP A 9 -2.84 7.33 -3.67
N VAL A 10 -3.88 8.15 -3.84
CA VAL A 10 -4.15 9.28 -2.94
C VAL A 10 -4.48 8.81 -1.53
N ILE A 11 -5.28 7.75 -1.39
CA ILE A 11 -5.59 7.15 -0.08
C ILE A 11 -4.30 6.68 0.60
N TYR A 12 -3.47 5.97 -0.16
CA TYR A 12 -2.18 5.50 0.31
C TYR A 12 -1.27 6.64 0.81
N GLU A 13 -1.09 7.69 0.01
CA GLU A 13 -0.25 8.83 0.38
C GLU A 13 -0.73 9.55 1.65
N ASN A 14 -2.05 9.71 1.79
CA ASN A 14 -2.64 10.33 2.96
C ASN A 14 -2.49 9.44 4.20
N LEU A 15 -2.72 8.12 4.08
CA LEU A 15 -2.57 7.21 5.20
C LEU A 15 -1.13 7.12 5.70
N ILE A 16 -0.11 7.16 4.82
CA ILE A 16 1.30 7.26 5.25
C ILE A 16 1.53 8.49 6.13
N LYS A 17 0.89 9.62 5.77
CA LYS A 17 0.99 10.88 6.51
C LYS A 17 0.07 10.91 7.74
N GLY A 18 -0.64 9.83 8.04
CA GLY A 18 -1.64 9.77 9.11
C GLY A 18 -2.89 10.63 8.85
N SER A 19 -3.09 11.12 7.62
CA SER A 19 -4.18 12.02 7.25
C SER A 19 -5.45 11.24 6.88
N HIS A 20 -6.62 11.85 7.13
CA HIS A 20 -7.91 11.29 6.72
C HIS A 20 -8.16 11.53 5.23
N ASN A 21 -9.01 10.68 4.66
CA ASN A 21 -9.43 10.73 3.27
C ASN A 21 -10.93 11.00 3.20
N VAL A 22 -11.33 11.93 2.33
CA VAL A 22 -12.73 12.18 1.98
C VAL A 22 -12.94 11.81 0.52
N LEU A 23 -13.73 10.77 0.29
CA LEU A 23 -14.11 10.29 -1.03
C LEU A 23 -15.52 10.77 -1.34
N ILE A 24 -15.61 11.69 -2.29
CA ILE A 24 -16.87 12.16 -2.86
C ILE A 24 -17.28 11.14 -3.92
N LEU A 25 -18.47 10.55 -3.75
CA LEU A 25 -18.99 9.56 -4.69
C LEU A 25 -19.66 10.26 -5.87
N GLU A 26 -19.55 9.63 -7.04
CA GLU A 26 -20.16 10.14 -8.27
C GLU A 26 -21.69 10.24 -8.11
N TYR A 27 -22.23 11.34 -8.61
CA TYR A 27 -23.63 11.65 -8.58
C TYR A 27 -24.00 12.43 -9.84
N ASP A 28 -24.93 11.89 -10.61
CA ASP A 28 -25.50 12.51 -11.80
C ASP A 28 -27.02 12.52 -11.65
N ASN A 29 -27.57 13.71 -11.40
CA ASN A 29 -29.00 13.90 -11.20
C ASN A 29 -29.79 13.72 -12.51
N ASP A 30 -29.22 14.09 -13.65
CA ASP A 30 -29.93 14.03 -14.94
C ASP A 30 -30.01 12.59 -15.45
N ALA A 31 -28.94 11.81 -15.24
CA ALA A 31 -28.91 10.38 -15.53
C ALA A 31 -29.54 9.51 -14.42
N ASN A 32 -29.96 10.12 -13.30
CA ASN A 32 -30.41 9.43 -12.07
C ASN A 32 -29.41 8.33 -11.62
N PHE A 33 -28.12 8.62 -11.77
CA PHE A 33 -27.02 7.74 -11.42
C PHE A 33 -26.34 8.22 -10.15
N PHE A 34 -25.97 7.28 -9.29
CA PHE A 34 -25.13 7.56 -8.14
C PHE A 34 -24.31 6.32 -7.83
N LEU A 35 -23.05 6.54 -7.48
CA LEU A 35 -22.18 5.46 -7.04
C LEU A 35 -22.53 5.07 -5.61
N GLU A 36 -22.98 3.82 -5.41
CA GLU A 36 -23.27 3.32 -4.07
C GLU A 36 -21.99 3.11 -3.25
N PRO A 37 -22.01 3.37 -1.92
CA PRO A 37 -20.84 3.14 -1.08
C PRO A 37 -20.31 1.71 -1.15
N LYS A 38 -21.19 0.72 -1.30
CA LYS A 38 -20.83 -0.70 -1.41
C LYS A 38 -20.02 -0.98 -2.67
N GLU A 39 -20.45 -0.42 -3.80
CA GLU A 39 -19.76 -0.55 -5.07
C GLU A 39 -18.39 0.15 -5.01
N ALA A 40 -18.33 1.34 -4.40
CA ALA A 40 -17.06 2.03 -4.15
C ALA A 40 -16.09 1.18 -3.30
N PHE A 41 -16.56 0.52 -2.24
CA PHE A 41 -15.74 -0.40 -1.44
C PHE A 41 -15.23 -1.59 -2.27
N SER A 42 -16.12 -2.22 -3.05
CA SER A 42 -15.74 -3.32 -3.94
C SER A 42 -14.68 -2.88 -4.95
N ASN A 43 -14.83 -1.72 -5.57
CA ASN A 43 -13.86 -1.19 -6.53
C ASN A 43 -12.49 -0.89 -5.89
N LEU A 44 -12.47 -0.38 -4.64
CA LEU A 44 -11.24 -0.19 -3.89
C LEU A 44 -10.55 -1.52 -3.55
N LEU A 45 -11.31 -2.54 -3.12
CA LEU A 45 -10.78 -3.89 -2.82
C LEU A 45 -10.27 -4.60 -4.08
N LEU A 46 -10.94 -4.43 -5.22
CA LEU A 46 -10.46 -4.93 -6.52
C LEU A 46 -9.13 -4.26 -6.92
N THR A 47 -9.03 -2.95 -6.69
CA THR A 47 -7.79 -2.19 -6.96
C THR A 47 -6.65 -2.66 -6.06
N GLU A 48 -6.92 -2.93 -4.78
CA GLU A 48 -5.95 -3.56 -3.86
C GLU A 48 -5.42 -4.88 -4.43
N GLY A 49 -6.28 -5.76 -4.96
CA GLY A 49 -5.87 -7.04 -5.54
C GLY A 49 -4.85 -6.91 -6.67
N SER A 50 -4.92 -5.81 -7.43
CA SER A 50 -3.95 -5.48 -8.48
C SER A 50 -2.65 -4.86 -7.94
N GLN A 51 -2.74 -4.00 -6.91
CA GLN A 51 -1.59 -3.28 -6.35
C GLN A 51 -0.79 -4.13 -5.36
N LYS A 52 -1.45 -4.99 -4.58
CA LYS A 52 -0.88 -5.88 -3.56
C LYS A 52 0.02 -5.14 -2.56
N ARG A 53 -0.47 -4.01 -2.02
CA ARG A 53 0.27 -3.13 -1.10
C ARG A 53 -0.29 -3.10 0.32
N ASP A 54 -1.40 -3.81 0.55
CA ASP A 54 -2.15 -3.91 1.81
C ASP A 54 -2.56 -2.53 2.37
N VAL A 55 -3.05 -1.65 1.48
CA VAL A 55 -3.52 -0.30 1.85
C VAL A 55 -4.98 -0.34 2.26
N ILE A 56 -5.80 -1.06 1.51
CA ILE A 56 -7.23 -1.20 1.75
C ILE A 56 -7.59 -2.67 1.79
N ASN A 57 -8.16 -3.14 2.89
CA ASN A 57 -8.62 -4.51 3.03
C ASN A 57 -9.96 -4.54 3.78
N GLU A 58 -10.50 -5.75 3.99
CA GLU A 58 -11.79 -5.92 4.68
C GLU A 58 -11.81 -5.34 6.10
N SER A 59 -10.66 -5.23 6.75
CA SER A 59 -10.52 -4.67 8.10
C SER A 59 -10.34 -3.15 8.13
N THR A 60 -10.18 -2.49 6.97
CA THR A 60 -10.10 -1.03 6.87
C THR A 60 -11.36 -0.41 7.44
N PHE A 61 -11.18 0.49 8.40
CA PHE A 61 -12.29 1.22 9.01
C PHE A 61 -12.69 2.39 8.13
N ALA A 62 -13.98 2.57 7.90
CA ALA A 62 -14.53 3.67 7.12
C ALA A 62 -15.79 4.23 7.77
N ILE A 63 -16.14 5.45 7.38
CA ILE A 63 -17.34 6.14 7.80
C ILE A 63 -18.11 6.53 6.54
N VAL A 64 -19.39 6.18 6.47
CA VAL A 64 -20.29 6.58 5.40
C VAL A 64 -21.23 7.65 5.94
N ALA A 65 -21.06 8.86 5.44
CA ALA A 65 -21.90 10.01 5.72
C ALA A 65 -22.94 10.14 4.60
N SER A 66 -24.21 10.07 4.96
CA SER A 66 -25.34 10.02 4.03
C SER A 66 -26.21 11.25 4.23
N ARG A 67 -26.39 12.04 3.15
CA ARG A 67 -27.27 13.22 3.10
C ARG A 67 -27.08 14.19 4.27
N ILE A 68 -25.84 14.48 4.63
CA ILE A 68 -25.51 15.39 5.73
C ILE A 68 -26.22 16.73 5.54
N GLY A 69 -26.90 17.21 6.58
CA GLY A 69 -27.71 18.43 6.56
C GLY A 69 -29.20 18.21 6.25
N SER A 70 -29.61 17.00 5.89
CA SER A 70 -31.03 16.63 5.73
C SER A 70 -31.65 16.10 7.02
N LYS A 71 -32.99 16.08 7.09
CA LYS A 71 -33.73 15.51 8.24
C LYS A 71 -33.49 14.01 8.40
N ASP A 72 -33.14 13.34 7.31
CA ASP A 72 -32.92 11.91 7.23
C ASP A 72 -31.45 11.59 6.93
N GLN A 73 -30.54 12.45 7.40
CA GLN A 73 -29.11 12.20 7.39
C GLN A 73 -28.76 10.94 8.20
N GLY A 74 -27.67 10.27 7.81
CA GLY A 74 -27.17 9.09 8.51
C GLY A 74 -25.66 9.03 8.48
N ILE A 75 -25.06 8.66 9.61
CA ILE A 75 -23.62 8.41 9.71
C ILE A 75 -23.44 7.00 10.25
N ILE A 76 -22.86 6.12 9.44
CA ILE A 76 -22.57 4.72 9.81
C ILE A 76 -21.07 4.51 9.69
N ALA A 77 -20.45 3.92 10.71
CA ALA A 77 -19.03 3.67 10.73
C ALA A 77 -18.75 2.19 11.04
N GLY A 78 -17.68 1.64 10.50
CA GLY A 78 -17.32 0.24 10.71
C GLY A 78 -16.22 -0.22 9.77
N LYS A 79 -15.85 -1.49 9.87
CA LYS A 79 -14.95 -2.12 8.90
C LYS A 79 -15.65 -2.32 7.57
N LEU A 80 -14.89 -2.36 6.47
CA LEU A 80 -15.47 -2.60 5.15
C LEU A 80 -16.30 -3.89 5.12
N SER A 81 -15.82 -4.97 5.76
CA SER A 81 -16.58 -6.24 5.87
C SER A 81 -17.98 -6.08 6.48
N SER A 82 -18.11 -5.25 7.51
CA SER A 82 -19.38 -4.96 8.18
C SER A 82 -20.24 -3.99 7.37
N LEU A 83 -19.62 -2.98 6.77
CA LEU A 83 -20.29 -1.92 6.02
C LEU A 83 -20.92 -2.42 4.70
N VAL A 84 -20.36 -3.45 4.07
CA VAL A 84 -20.96 -4.07 2.86
C VAL A 84 -22.40 -4.56 3.11
N ASN A 85 -22.72 -4.96 4.34
CA ASN A 85 -24.06 -5.42 4.72
C ASN A 85 -24.98 -4.30 5.25
N ALA A 86 -24.47 -3.09 5.43
CA ALA A 86 -25.25 -1.98 5.98
C ALA A 86 -26.20 -1.37 4.93
N ASN A 87 -27.21 -0.64 5.40
CA ASN A 87 -28.09 0.18 4.57
C ASN A 87 -27.78 1.65 4.86
N PHE A 88 -27.33 2.38 3.83
CA PHE A 88 -26.94 3.79 3.93
C PHE A 88 -28.08 4.77 3.61
N GLY A 89 -29.24 4.26 3.19
CA GLY A 89 -30.37 5.09 2.78
C GLY A 89 -30.21 5.61 1.35
N LYS A 90 -30.82 6.76 1.06
CA LYS A 90 -30.78 7.38 -0.27
C LYS A 90 -29.51 8.25 -0.45
N PRO A 91 -29.05 8.46 -1.68
CA PRO A 91 -27.96 9.38 -1.99
C PRO A 91 -28.28 10.84 -1.63
N PRO A 92 -27.26 11.73 -1.60
CA PRO A 92 -25.85 11.45 -1.82
C PRO A 92 -25.14 10.85 -0.60
N HIS A 93 -24.03 10.16 -0.86
CA HIS A 93 -23.15 9.58 0.14
C HIS A 93 -21.72 10.05 -0.04
N THR A 94 -21.01 10.17 1.08
CA THR A 94 -19.58 10.45 1.15
C THR A 94 -18.93 9.37 2.00
N ILE A 95 -17.78 8.86 1.55
CA ILE A 95 -16.98 7.91 2.31
C ILE A 95 -15.82 8.66 2.94
N ILE A 96 -15.53 8.37 4.20
CA ILE A 96 -14.36 8.87 4.91
C ILE A 96 -13.53 7.66 5.33
N ILE A 97 -12.27 7.61 4.92
CA ILE A 97 -11.30 6.63 5.40
C ILE A 97 -10.35 7.38 6.34
N PRO A 98 -10.52 7.27 7.66
CA PRO A 98 -9.66 7.98 8.60
C PRO A 98 -8.22 7.46 8.55
N GLY A 99 -7.25 8.36 8.73
CA GLY A 99 -5.87 8.01 9.05
C GLY A 99 -5.68 7.77 10.54
N LYS A 100 -4.71 8.45 11.14
CA LYS A 100 -4.47 8.37 12.58
C LYS A 100 -5.56 9.11 13.33
N LEU A 101 -6.27 8.41 14.21
CA LEU A 101 -7.32 9.00 15.03
C LEU A 101 -6.75 9.52 16.36
N HIS A 102 -7.07 10.76 16.70
CA HIS A 102 -6.90 11.28 18.04
C HIS A 102 -8.00 10.74 18.98
N PHE A 103 -7.74 10.65 20.29
CA PHE A 103 -8.72 10.08 21.24
C PHE A 103 -10.07 10.82 21.23
N THR A 104 -10.05 12.14 21.01
CA THR A 104 -11.28 12.94 20.90
C THR A 104 -12.08 12.60 19.64
N GLU A 105 -11.40 12.29 18.54
CA GLU A 105 -12.06 11.88 17.29
C GLU A 105 -12.68 10.50 17.44
N TYR A 106 -11.98 9.60 18.14
CA TYR A 106 -12.49 8.29 18.48
C TYR A 106 -13.81 8.37 19.28
N ASP A 107 -13.86 9.21 20.32
CA ASP A 107 -15.06 9.45 21.11
C ASP A 107 -16.17 10.13 20.30
N ALA A 108 -15.80 11.08 19.43
CA ALA A 108 -16.75 11.74 18.54
C ALA A 108 -17.39 10.75 17.56
N ILE A 109 -16.62 9.86 16.93
CA ILE A 109 -17.15 8.84 16.02
C ILE A 109 -18.14 7.95 16.75
N LYS A 110 -17.80 7.47 17.95
CA LYS A 110 -18.70 6.64 18.77
C LYS A 110 -20.00 7.34 19.16
N THR A 111 -19.93 8.66 19.37
CA THR A 111 -21.06 9.46 19.82
C THR A 111 -21.99 9.84 18.67
N PHE A 112 -21.44 10.22 17.51
CA PHE A 112 -22.21 10.77 16.39
C PHE A 112 -22.53 9.77 15.29
N ALA A 113 -21.78 8.67 15.18
CA ALA A 113 -22.01 7.65 14.17
C ALA A 113 -22.60 6.37 14.77
N LYS A 114 -23.46 5.69 14.00
CA LYS A 114 -23.81 4.29 14.28
C LYS A 114 -22.60 3.41 13.97
N CYS A 115 -21.86 3.04 15.00
CA CYS A 115 -20.68 2.18 14.87
C CYS A 115 -21.09 0.70 14.84
N LEU A 116 -20.76 0.01 13.74
CA LEU A 116 -20.88 -1.45 13.62
C LEU A 116 -19.65 -2.16 14.20
N ASP A 117 -18.50 -1.50 14.15
CA ASP A 117 -17.24 -1.94 14.73
C ASP A 117 -16.61 -0.79 15.51
N GLU A 118 -15.69 -1.15 16.41
CA GLU A 118 -14.84 -0.21 17.12
C GLU A 118 -13.96 0.60 16.14
N PRO A 119 -13.83 1.93 16.32
CA PRO A 119 -12.96 2.73 15.46
C PRO A 119 -11.51 2.23 15.49
N LEU A 120 -10.84 2.30 14.35
CA LEU A 120 -9.48 1.80 14.18
C LEU A 120 -8.63 2.84 13.46
N ASP A 121 -7.36 2.90 13.83
CA ASP A 121 -6.34 3.63 13.07
C ASP A 121 -5.92 2.80 11.85
N ASN A 122 -6.24 3.31 10.66
CA ASN A 122 -5.85 2.66 9.40
C ASN A 122 -4.39 2.96 9.01
N SER A 123 -3.78 4.04 9.51
CA SER A 123 -2.44 4.50 9.12
C SER A 123 -1.31 3.67 9.73
N SER A 124 -1.52 3.16 10.95
CA SER A 124 -0.48 2.46 11.73
C SER A 124 0.15 1.24 11.03
N LYS A 125 -0.59 0.60 10.13
CA LYS A 125 -0.15 -0.60 9.40
C LYS A 125 0.44 -0.28 8.03
N ILE A 126 0.26 0.94 7.52
CA ILE A 126 0.67 1.30 6.17
C ILE A 126 2.18 1.46 6.12
N GLN A 127 2.81 0.65 5.28
CA GLN A 127 4.24 0.74 5.01
C GLN A 127 4.51 1.54 3.74
N LYS A 128 5.61 2.28 3.73
CA LYS A 128 6.05 2.97 2.52
C LYS A 128 6.43 1.96 1.43
N ILE A 129 6.18 2.28 0.16
CA ILE A 129 6.46 1.39 -0.99
C ILE A 129 7.94 1.04 -1.01
N SER A 130 8.80 2.02 -0.77
CA SER A 130 10.25 1.85 -0.61
C SER A 130 10.58 0.76 0.43
N GLN A 131 9.95 0.79 1.61
CA GLN A 131 10.16 -0.22 2.65
C GLN A 131 9.66 -1.60 2.23
N GLN A 132 8.46 -1.69 1.62
CA GLN A 132 7.92 -2.95 1.11
C GLN A 132 8.83 -3.57 0.05
N MET A 133 9.35 -2.74 -0.86
CA MET A 133 10.33 -3.15 -1.89
C MET A 133 11.60 -3.69 -1.22
N ILE A 134 12.20 -2.92 -0.31
CA ILE A 134 13.44 -3.31 0.37
C ILE A 134 13.27 -4.66 1.09
N LEU A 135 12.18 -4.85 1.84
CA LEU A 135 11.91 -6.09 2.57
C LEU A 135 11.77 -7.31 1.64
N LYS A 136 11.32 -7.11 0.40
CA LYS A 136 11.16 -8.16 -0.60
C LYS A 136 12.43 -8.43 -1.40
N TYR A 137 13.17 -7.38 -1.78
CA TYR A 137 14.30 -7.48 -2.70
C TYR A 137 15.62 -7.83 -2.00
N ILE A 138 15.89 -7.32 -0.79
CA ILE A 138 17.16 -7.64 -0.08
C ILE A 138 17.37 -9.16 0.07
N PRO A 139 16.39 -9.95 0.55
CA PRO A 139 16.59 -11.39 0.69
C PRO A 139 16.85 -12.08 -0.65
N LYS A 140 16.14 -11.67 -1.71
CA LYS A 140 16.29 -12.23 -3.06
C LYS A 140 17.67 -11.91 -3.64
N ALA A 141 18.11 -10.66 -3.54
CA ALA A 141 19.42 -10.24 -4.01
C ALA A 141 20.54 -10.95 -3.23
N ARG A 142 20.40 -11.18 -1.92
CA ARG A 142 21.35 -12.00 -1.15
C ARG A 142 21.41 -13.44 -1.64
N MET A 143 20.27 -14.05 -1.94
CA MET A 143 20.24 -15.41 -2.51
C MET A 143 20.96 -15.47 -3.86
N ALA A 144 20.65 -14.53 -4.77
CA ALA A 144 21.30 -14.45 -6.08
C ALA A 144 22.81 -14.22 -5.96
N LEU A 145 23.24 -13.35 -5.03
CA LEU A 145 24.67 -13.12 -4.77
C LEU A 145 25.38 -14.39 -4.30
N GLU A 146 24.76 -15.19 -3.44
CA GLU A 146 25.33 -16.46 -2.99
C GLU A 146 25.49 -17.47 -4.13
N GLU A 147 24.56 -17.51 -5.07
CA GLU A 147 24.67 -18.34 -6.28
C GLU A 147 25.82 -17.88 -7.18
N VAL A 148 25.89 -16.57 -7.47
CA VAL A 148 26.99 -15.97 -8.24
C VAL A 148 28.34 -16.24 -7.58
N ARG A 149 28.44 -16.10 -6.25
CA ARG A 149 29.67 -16.39 -5.51
C ARG A 149 30.15 -17.84 -5.70
N ARG A 150 29.22 -18.80 -5.79
CA ARG A 150 29.54 -20.21 -6.06
C ARG A 150 29.99 -20.42 -7.51
N LEU A 151 29.31 -19.78 -8.47
CA LEU A 151 29.62 -19.90 -9.90
C LEU A 151 30.99 -19.33 -10.28
N PHE A 152 31.42 -18.28 -9.60
CA PHE A 152 32.67 -17.56 -9.87
C PHE A 152 33.77 -17.85 -8.84
N LYS A 153 33.66 -18.93 -8.06
CA LYS A 153 34.58 -19.25 -6.96
C LYS A 153 36.06 -19.20 -7.35
N ASP A 154 36.40 -19.67 -8.55
CA ASP A 154 37.78 -19.74 -9.05
C ASP A 154 38.18 -18.53 -9.92
N ASP A 155 37.23 -17.65 -10.25
CA ASP A 155 37.43 -16.50 -11.12
C ASP A 155 37.88 -15.27 -10.30
N LYS A 156 39.20 -15.17 -10.09
CA LYS A 156 39.81 -14.08 -9.31
C LYS A 156 39.54 -12.69 -9.91
N ALA A 157 39.30 -12.58 -11.20
CA ALA A 157 39.05 -11.29 -11.86
C ALA A 157 37.68 -10.73 -11.47
N MET A 158 36.71 -11.60 -11.15
CA MET A 158 35.33 -11.21 -10.82
C MET A 158 35.10 -11.04 -9.31
N GLN A 159 36.01 -11.51 -8.45
CA GLN A 159 35.91 -11.34 -7.00
C GLN A 159 35.68 -9.90 -6.52
N PRO A 160 36.36 -8.87 -7.08
CA PRO A 160 36.08 -7.47 -6.71
C PRO A 160 34.65 -7.02 -7.02
N VAL A 161 34.07 -7.53 -8.11
CA VAL A 161 32.69 -7.19 -8.52
C VAL A 161 31.68 -7.84 -7.56
N ILE A 162 31.90 -9.10 -7.20
CA ILE A 162 31.09 -9.84 -6.23
C ILE A 162 31.16 -9.15 -4.85
N GLU A 163 32.35 -8.73 -4.44
CA GLU A 163 32.53 -8.02 -3.18
C GLU A 163 31.83 -6.65 -3.19
N ASN A 164 31.91 -5.89 -4.29
CA ASN A 164 31.17 -4.64 -4.41
C ASN A 164 29.66 -4.86 -4.34
N ALA A 165 29.13 -5.88 -5.02
CA ALA A 165 27.70 -6.22 -4.92
C ALA A 165 27.29 -6.55 -3.48
N ARG A 166 28.14 -7.30 -2.75
CA ARG A 166 27.95 -7.60 -1.32
C ARG A 166 27.91 -6.33 -0.47
N LEU A 167 28.87 -5.42 -0.68
CA LEU A 167 28.95 -4.15 0.04
C LEU A 167 27.72 -3.26 -0.19
N TYR A 168 27.23 -3.19 -1.43
CA TYR A 168 25.99 -2.47 -1.73
C TYR A 168 24.76 -3.07 -1.04
N LEU A 169 24.67 -4.40 -0.90
CA LEU A 169 23.60 -5.03 -0.12
C LEU A 169 23.71 -4.74 1.38
N ASP A 170 24.92 -4.77 1.93
CA ASP A 170 25.14 -4.42 3.34
C ASP A 170 24.80 -2.94 3.60
N ASP A 171 25.17 -2.04 2.69
CA ASP A 171 24.79 -0.63 2.75
C ASP A 171 23.27 -0.45 2.63
N ALA A 172 22.59 -1.23 1.79
CA ALA A 172 21.13 -1.19 1.70
C ALA A 172 20.44 -1.53 3.03
N GLU A 173 20.88 -2.60 3.71
CA GLU A 173 20.37 -2.97 5.04
C GLU A 173 20.67 -1.89 6.08
N LYS A 174 21.87 -1.31 6.03
CA LYS A 174 22.25 -0.21 6.92
C LYS A 174 21.37 1.01 6.70
N PHE A 175 21.14 1.41 5.45
CA PHE A 175 20.27 2.55 5.12
C PHE A 175 18.83 2.29 5.51
N GLN A 176 18.33 1.07 5.33
CA GLN A 176 16.99 0.66 5.80
C GLN A 176 16.86 0.84 7.33
N ASN A 177 17.82 0.32 8.10
CA ASN A 177 17.84 0.45 9.56
C ASN A 177 17.94 1.90 10.05
N GLN A 178 18.48 2.80 9.22
CA GLN A 178 18.57 4.24 9.49
C GLN A 178 17.34 5.03 9.00
N GLY A 179 16.35 4.38 8.41
CA GLY A 179 15.18 5.04 7.80
C GLY A 179 15.50 5.82 6.52
N ARG A 180 16.68 5.61 5.91
CA ARG A 180 17.11 6.25 4.66
C ARG A 180 16.72 5.40 3.45
N GLU A 181 15.41 5.28 3.25
CA GLU A 181 14.82 4.31 2.32
C GLU A 181 15.22 4.53 0.85
N GLU A 182 15.33 5.79 0.40
CA GLU A 182 15.75 6.11 -0.98
C GLU A 182 17.17 5.60 -1.27
N LEU A 183 18.09 5.77 -0.31
CA LEU A 183 19.45 5.28 -0.42
C LEU A 183 19.52 3.75 -0.35
N ALA A 184 18.63 3.12 0.43
CA ALA A 184 18.51 1.68 0.49
C ALA A 184 18.05 1.10 -0.86
N VAL A 185 16.99 1.67 -1.46
CA VAL A 185 16.51 1.27 -2.80
C VAL A 185 17.60 1.45 -3.86
N LEU A 186 18.29 2.59 -3.84
CA LEU A 186 19.38 2.86 -4.77
C LEU A 186 20.53 1.83 -4.63
N SER A 187 20.90 1.49 -3.40
CA SER A 187 21.97 0.53 -3.12
C SER A 187 21.59 -0.89 -3.58
N ILE A 188 20.33 -1.30 -3.40
CA ILE A 188 19.82 -2.57 -3.95
C ILE A 188 19.92 -2.58 -5.47
N GLY A 189 19.50 -1.49 -6.14
CA GLY A 189 19.58 -1.41 -7.60
C GLY A 189 20.99 -1.56 -8.15
N TYR A 190 22.00 -0.98 -7.47
CA TYR A 190 23.41 -1.20 -7.83
C TYR A 190 23.84 -2.65 -7.60
N ALA A 191 23.46 -3.26 -6.49
CA ALA A 191 23.80 -4.66 -6.21
C ALA A 191 23.18 -5.63 -7.23
N GLU A 192 21.88 -5.50 -7.51
CA GLU A 192 21.18 -6.33 -8.50
C GLU A 192 21.79 -6.16 -9.89
N GLY A 193 22.08 -4.93 -10.32
CA GLY A 193 22.73 -4.68 -11.61
C GLY A 193 24.09 -5.35 -11.76
N LEU A 194 24.90 -5.41 -10.68
CA LEU A 194 26.18 -6.14 -10.68
C LEU A 194 25.97 -7.66 -10.72
N ILE A 195 24.99 -8.18 -9.97
CA ILE A 195 24.65 -9.62 -9.95
C ILE A 195 24.15 -10.05 -11.33
N ASP A 196 23.25 -9.29 -11.95
CA ASP A 196 22.72 -9.57 -13.29
C ASP A 196 23.81 -9.55 -14.35
N ALA A 197 24.73 -8.58 -14.29
CA ALA A 197 25.87 -8.52 -15.20
C ALA A 197 26.77 -9.76 -15.08
N LEU A 198 27.00 -10.24 -13.85
CA LEU A 198 27.75 -11.48 -13.60
C LEU A 198 27.01 -12.70 -14.16
N CYS A 199 25.71 -12.84 -13.92
CA CYS A 199 24.89 -13.92 -14.48
C CYS A 199 24.92 -13.94 -16.01
N LEU A 200 24.70 -12.78 -16.64
CA LEU A 200 24.71 -12.64 -18.10
C LEU A 200 26.06 -13.00 -18.70
N SER A 201 27.18 -12.69 -18.02
CA SER A 201 28.52 -13.06 -18.49
C SER A 201 28.75 -14.58 -18.59
N LYS A 202 27.93 -15.40 -17.91
CA LYS A 202 27.92 -16.87 -17.99
C LYS A 202 26.78 -17.41 -18.87
N GLY A 203 26.02 -16.54 -19.54
CA GLY A 203 24.86 -16.91 -20.34
C GLY A 203 23.68 -17.39 -19.51
N ILE A 204 23.63 -17.05 -18.22
CA ILE A 204 22.50 -17.35 -17.34
C ILE A 204 21.53 -16.18 -17.44
N ASP A 205 20.27 -16.46 -17.76
CA ASP A 205 19.21 -15.46 -17.75
C ASP A 205 18.74 -15.24 -16.30
N PRO A 206 18.99 -14.05 -15.69
CA PRO A 206 18.57 -13.75 -14.32
C PRO A 206 17.05 -13.84 -14.11
N TRP A 207 16.28 -13.73 -15.19
CA TRP A 207 14.82 -13.61 -15.15
C TRP A 207 14.10 -14.96 -15.35
N THR A 208 14.83 -16.03 -15.64
CA THR A 208 14.23 -17.37 -15.80
C THR A 208 13.82 -18.05 -14.48
N GLN A 209 14.31 -17.58 -13.33
CA GLN A 209 13.95 -18.10 -12.00
C GLN A 209 12.95 -17.24 -11.23
N SER A 210 12.48 -16.13 -11.81
CA SER A 210 11.62 -15.15 -11.14
C SER A 210 10.19 -15.11 -11.73
N LEU A 211 9.47 -16.24 -11.62
CA LEU A 211 7.99 -16.32 -11.71
C LEU A 211 7.44 -17.24 -10.61
#